data_AF-A0A916RWX2-F1
#
_entry.id   AF-A0A916RWX2-F1
#
_cell.length_a   1.000
_cell.length_b   1.000
_cell.length_c   1.000
_cell.angle_alpha   90.00
_cell.angle_beta   90.00
_cell.angle_gamma   90.00
#
_symmetry.space_group_name_H-M   'P 1'
#
loop_
_entity.id
_entity.type
_entity.pdbx_description
1 polymer ?
#
loop_
_entity_poly.entity_id
_entity_poly.type
_entity_poly.pdbx_seq_one_letter_code
_entity_poly.pdbx_strand_id
1 'polypeptide(L)'
;MHTLNYQTAWEKQISAKDKALVERKFEETILEEDTVQYTLIRKDRNYKNELLVLVLVHNTTDQDIMYKQKKLCLWHNDTLVAEHIFTLHNLTVKSNSSMPWTFIFPIGTYNLEEKIEIDHIFLRESIERKSEI
;
A
#
# COMPACT_ATOMS: atom_id res chain seq x y z
N MET A 1 -20.40 -7.58 2.34
CA MET A 1 -20.37 -6.17 1.89
C MET A 1 -18.98 -5.65 2.20
N HIS A 2 -18.23 -5.22 1.19
CA HIS A 2 -16.87 -4.69 1.34
C HIS A 2 -16.91 -3.17 1.26
N THR A 3 -16.24 -2.47 2.18
CA THR A 3 -16.40 -1.00 2.34
C THR A 3 -15.09 -0.24 2.10
N LEU A 4 -15.18 1.00 1.61
CA LEU A 4 -14.04 1.90 1.50
C LEU A 4 -14.03 2.88 2.67
N ASN A 5 -13.00 2.80 3.50
CA ASN A 5 -12.83 3.62 4.70
C ASN A 5 -11.62 4.54 4.58
N TYR A 6 -11.68 5.69 5.26
CA TYR A 6 -10.62 6.68 5.23
C TYR A 6 -10.14 7.04 6.64
N GLN A 7 -8.83 7.18 6.82
CA GLN A 7 -8.29 7.75 8.04
C GLN A 7 -8.46 9.28 8.01
N THR A 8 -9.03 9.85 9.07
CA THR A 8 -9.49 11.26 9.09
C THR A 8 -8.40 12.30 8.79
N ALA A 9 -7.18 12.10 9.29
CA ALA A 9 -6.09 13.05 9.05
C ALA A 9 -5.50 12.92 7.65
N TRP A 10 -5.41 11.68 7.14
CA TRP A 10 -4.95 11.36 5.80
C TRP A 10 -5.93 11.86 4.73
N GLU A 11 -7.24 11.70 4.95
CA GLU A 11 -8.28 12.13 4.00
C GLU A 11 -8.25 13.64 3.74
N LYS A 12 -7.84 14.43 4.74
CA LYS A 12 -7.70 15.89 4.60
C LYS A 12 -6.51 16.31 3.74
N GLN A 13 -5.56 15.39 3.48
CA GLN A 13 -4.33 15.67 2.75
C GLN A 13 -4.37 15.19 1.30
N ILE A 14 -5.24 14.24 0.96
CA ILE A 14 -5.36 13.74 -0.41
C ILE A 14 -6.01 14.77 -1.33
N SER A 15 -5.50 14.88 -2.56
CA SER A 15 -6.09 15.75 -3.58
C SER A 15 -7.43 15.18 -4.09
N ALA A 16 -8.33 16.03 -4.57
CA ALA A 16 -9.59 15.56 -5.16
C ALA A 16 -9.37 14.60 -6.35
N LYS A 17 -8.30 14.83 -7.13
CA LYS A 17 -7.92 13.96 -8.25
C LYS A 17 -7.51 12.57 -7.77
N ASP A 18 -6.63 12.49 -6.77
CA ASP A 18 -6.18 11.21 -6.24
C ASP A 18 -7.33 10.49 -5.51
N LYS A 19 -8.23 11.21 -4.82
CA LYS A 19 -9.41 10.63 -4.18
C LYS A 19 -10.34 9.97 -5.20
N ALA A 20 -10.61 10.64 -6.32
CA ALA A 20 -11.39 10.06 -7.41
C ALA A 20 -10.73 8.81 -8.03
N LEU A 21 -9.39 8.76 -8.07
CA LEU A 21 -8.65 7.57 -8.50
C LEU A 21 -8.78 6.43 -7.50
N VAL A 22 -8.72 6.72 -6.19
CA VAL A 22 -8.96 5.73 -5.12
C VAL A 22 -10.35 5.10 -5.26
N GLU A 23 -11.39 5.92 -5.37
CA GLU A 23 -12.78 5.47 -5.47
C GLU A 23 -12.98 4.61 -6.73
N ARG A 24 -12.47 5.06 -7.88
CA ARG A 24 -12.51 4.28 -9.12
C ARG A 24 -11.78 2.95 -8.99
N LYS A 25 -10.55 2.95 -8.46
CA LYS A 25 -9.78 1.71 -8.29
C LYS A 25 -10.46 0.76 -7.32
N PHE A 26 -11.10 1.26 -6.26
CA PHE A 26 -11.90 0.43 -5.36
C PHE A 26 -13.05 -0.28 -6.08
N GLU A 27 -13.77 0.42 -6.96
CA GLU A 27 -14.87 -0.15 -7.75
C GLU A 27 -14.40 -1.16 -8.82
N GLU A 28 -13.24 -0.91 -9.45
CA GLU A 28 -12.69 -1.75 -10.53
C GLU A 28 -11.95 -2.99 -10.03
N THR A 29 -11.46 -2.99 -8.77
CA THR A 29 -10.60 -4.05 -8.27
C THR A 29 -11.41 -5.30 -7.92
N ILE A 30 -11.04 -6.42 -8.55
CA ILE A 30 -11.53 -7.75 -8.17
C ILE A 30 -10.67 -8.25 -7.00
N LEU A 31 -11.33 -8.63 -5.90
CA LEU A 31 -10.66 -9.07 -4.68
C LEU A 31 -10.69 -10.58 -4.54
N GLU A 32 -9.60 -11.11 -4.02
CA GLU A 32 -9.52 -12.49 -3.54
C GLU A 32 -10.09 -12.56 -2.13
N GLU A 33 -10.67 -13.70 -1.77
CA GLU A 33 -11.23 -13.93 -0.44
C GLU A 33 -10.14 -14.25 0.59
N ASP A 34 -10.40 -13.90 1.86
CA ASP A 34 -9.56 -14.21 3.02
C ASP A 34 -8.06 -13.84 2.86
N THR A 35 -7.79 -12.64 2.34
CA THR A 35 -6.42 -12.19 2.11
C THR A 35 -6.25 -10.67 2.27
N VAL A 36 -4.99 -10.25 2.22
CA VAL A 36 -4.58 -8.84 2.19
C VAL A 36 -3.97 -8.55 0.83
N GLN A 37 -4.57 -7.60 0.10
CA GLN A 37 -4.12 -7.22 -1.22
C GLN A 37 -3.80 -5.72 -1.27
N TYR A 38 -2.95 -5.35 -2.22
CA TYR A 38 -2.48 -3.98 -2.39
C TYR A 38 -2.65 -3.57 -3.84
N THR A 39 -3.46 -2.53 -4.06
CA THR A 39 -3.60 -1.91 -5.38
C THR A 39 -2.82 -0.62 -5.39
N LEU A 40 -1.73 -0.57 -6.17
CA LEU A 40 -0.95 0.63 -6.35
C LEU A 40 -1.75 1.65 -7.18
N ILE A 41 -1.86 2.87 -6.68
CA ILE A 41 -2.60 3.96 -7.33
C ILE A 41 -1.63 4.98 -7.91
N ARG A 42 -0.63 5.39 -7.12
CA ARG A 42 0.32 6.43 -7.52
C ARG A 42 1.66 6.25 -6.82
N LYS A 43 2.73 6.67 -7.50
CA LYS A 43 4.03 6.91 -6.90
C LYS A 43 4.45 8.36 -7.10
N ASP A 44 5.19 8.92 -6.14
CA ASP A 44 5.76 10.25 -6.22
C ASP A 44 7.01 10.38 -5.33
N ARG A 45 7.66 11.53 -5.34
CA ARG A 45 8.67 11.91 -4.35
C ARG A 45 8.30 13.22 -3.68
N ASN A 46 8.52 13.31 -2.38
CA ASN A 46 8.42 14.60 -1.69
C ASN A 46 9.72 15.40 -1.84
N TYR A 47 9.72 16.63 -1.29
CA TYR A 47 10.89 17.52 -1.32
C TYR A 47 12.13 16.97 -0.59
N LYS A 48 11.99 15.91 0.22
CA LYS A 48 13.09 15.21 0.87
C LYS A 48 13.58 14.00 0.07
N ASN A 49 13.08 13.78 -1.14
CA ASN A 49 13.32 12.56 -1.92
C ASN A 49 12.91 11.28 -1.19
N GLU A 50 11.90 11.32 -0.33
CA GLU A 50 11.26 10.08 0.14
C GLU A 50 10.32 9.59 -0.96
N LEU A 51 10.24 8.28 -1.17
CA LEU A 51 9.35 7.68 -2.16
C LEU A 51 7.95 7.52 -1.54
N LEU A 52 6.98 8.23 -2.10
CA LEU A 52 5.58 8.18 -1.68
C LEU A 52 4.85 7.19 -2.56
N VAL A 53 4.25 6.18 -1.95
CA VAL A 53 3.54 5.11 -2.64
C VAL A 53 2.10 5.11 -2.13
N LEU A 54 1.18 5.68 -2.92
CA LEU A 54 -0.25 5.69 -2.63
C LEU A 54 -0.85 4.35 -3.06
N VAL A 55 -1.42 3.64 -2.10
CA VAL A 55 -1.94 2.29 -2.26
C VAL A 55 -3.32 2.19 -1.64
N LEU A 56 -4.20 1.41 -2.27
CA LEU A 56 -5.39 0.90 -1.62
C LEU A 56 -5.06 -0.44 -0.96
N VAL A 57 -5.12 -0.47 0.37
CA VAL A 57 -4.96 -1.71 1.14
C VAL A 57 -6.33 -2.36 1.23
N HIS A 58 -6.47 -3.57 0.71
CA HIS A 58 -7.69 -4.36 0.77
C HIS A 58 -7.55 -5.43 1.84
N ASN A 59 -8.52 -5.48 2.75
CA ASN A 59 -8.63 -6.51 3.78
C ASN A 59 -9.92 -7.29 3.57
N THR A 60 -9.83 -8.47 2.98
CA THR A 60 -10.95 -9.39 2.81
C THR A 60 -10.97 -10.48 3.89
N THR A 61 -10.13 -10.34 4.91
CA THR A 61 -10.14 -11.23 6.08
C THR A 61 -11.17 -10.76 7.12
N ASP A 62 -11.46 -11.65 8.07
CA ASP A 62 -12.33 -11.37 9.21
C ASP A 62 -11.62 -10.66 10.39
N GLN A 63 -10.35 -10.29 10.22
CA GLN A 63 -9.56 -9.63 11.27
C GLN A 63 -9.11 -8.23 10.87
N ASP A 64 -8.99 -7.34 11.85
CA ASP A 64 -8.39 -6.03 11.65
C ASP A 64 -6.88 -6.15 11.40
N ILE A 65 -6.37 -5.41 10.41
CA ILE A 65 -4.93 -5.37 10.13
C ILE A 65 -4.33 -4.13 10.80
N MET A 66 -3.28 -4.37 11.60
CA MET A 66 -2.41 -3.33 12.12
C MET A 66 -1.02 -3.46 11.49
N TYR A 67 -0.36 -2.33 11.28
CA TYR A 67 1.01 -2.29 10.76
C TYR A 67 1.99 -2.12 11.93
N LYS A 68 2.41 -3.23 12.52
CA LYS A 68 3.43 -3.28 13.59
C LYS A 68 4.61 -4.11 13.09
N GLN A 69 5.72 -3.45 12.77
CA GLN A 69 6.89 -4.09 12.15
C GLN A 69 6.56 -4.89 10.87
N LYS A 70 5.62 -4.39 10.05
CA LYS A 70 5.27 -5.03 8.78
C LYS A 70 6.28 -4.64 7.70
N LYS A 71 7.02 -5.61 7.18
CA LYS A 71 7.91 -5.40 6.03
C LYS A 71 7.11 -5.37 4.73
N LEU A 72 7.17 -4.26 4.02
CA LEU A 72 6.57 -4.10 2.70
C LEU A 72 7.67 -4.00 1.65
N CYS A 73 7.46 -4.70 0.55
CA CYS A 73 8.38 -4.77 -0.58
C CYS A 73 7.66 -4.29 -1.85
N LEU A 74 8.25 -3.31 -2.51
CA LEU A 74 7.83 -2.81 -3.80
C LEU A 74 8.65 -3.53 -4.89
N TRP A 75 7.97 -4.20 -5.79
CA TRP A 75 8.54 -4.98 -6.88
C TRP A 75 8.21 -4.32 -8.21
N HIS A 76 9.20 -4.20 -9.10
CA HIS A 76 9.00 -3.88 -10.50
C HIS A 76 9.23 -5.17 -11.30
N ASN A 77 8.16 -5.78 -11.80
CA ASN A 77 8.17 -7.16 -12.26
C ASN A 77 8.81 -8.06 -11.19
N ASP A 78 9.89 -8.78 -11.51
CA ASP A 78 10.62 -9.65 -10.57
C ASP A 78 11.79 -8.95 -9.85
N THR A 79 11.93 -7.64 -10.01
CA THR A 79 13.03 -6.87 -9.39
C THR A 79 12.52 -6.15 -8.14
N LEU A 80 13.15 -6.42 -6.99
CA LEU A 80 12.89 -5.66 -5.77
C LEU A 80 13.45 -4.25 -5.92
N VAL A 81 12.58 -3.24 -5.85
CA VAL A 81 12.94 -1.82 -6.06
C VAL A 81 12.75 -0.97 -4.81
N ALA A 82 12.00 -1.43 -3.81
CA ALA A 82 12.01 -0.83 -2.48
C ALA A 82 11.64 -1.86 -1.41
N GLU A 83 12.17 -1.70 -0.21
CA GLU A 83 11.70 -2.44 0.95
C GLU A 83 11.85 -1.64 2.24
N HIS A 84 10.84 -1.69 3.10
CA HIS A 84 10.90 -1.01 4.39
C HIS A 84 10.01 -1.69 5.43
N ILE A 85 10.42 -1.60 6.69
CA ILE A 85 9.66 -2.11 7.84
C ILE A 85 8.83 -0.97 8.42
N PHE A 86 7.51 -1.08 8.31
CA PHE A 86 6.57 -0.07 8.76
C PHE A 86 6.01 -0.39 10.15
N THR A 87 6.03 0.63 11.01
CA THR A 87 5.24 0.66 12.26
C THR A 87 4.36 1.90 12.25
N LEU A 88 3.07 1.71 11.96
CA LEU A 88 2.09 2.77 11.72
C LEU A 88 0.95 2.67 12.75
N HIS A 89 1.09 3.39 13.85
CA HIS A 89 0.14 3.35 14.96
C HIS A 89 -1.25 3.90 14.61
N ASN A 90 -1.33 4.72 13.56
CA ASN A 90 -2.55 5.37 13.10
C ASN A 90 -3.23 4.64 11.93
N LEU A 91 -2.67 3.51 11.47
CA LEU A 91 -3.24 2.71 10.40
C LEU A 91 -3.78 1.39 10.95
N THR A 92 -5.11 1.30 10.98
CA THR A 92 -5.86 0.06 11.22
C THR A 92 -6.86 -0.13 10.09
N VAL A 93 -6.67 -1.17 9.27
CA VAL A 93 -7.58 -1.51 8.19
C VAL A 93 -8.58 -2.53 8.73
N LYS A 94 -9.86 -2.15 8.80
CA LYS A 94 -10.91 -3.00 9.37
C LYS A 94 -11.14 -4.24 8.53
N SER A 95 -11.62 -5.32 9.16
CA SER A 95 -12.09 -6.50 8.43
C SER A 95 -13.10 -6.13 7.35
N ASN A 96 -13.06 -6.86 6.23
CA ASN A 96 -13.96 -6.64 5.09
C ASN A 96 -14.02 -5.17 4.61
N SER A 97 -12.85 -4.52 4.55
CA SER A 97 -12.75 -3.13 4.09
C SER A 97 -11.46 -2.85 3.33
N SER A 98 -11.49 -1.77 2.56
CA SER A 98 -10.32 -1.16 1.96
C SER A 98 -10.03 0.19 2.59
N MET A 99 -8.75 0.55 2.69
CA MET A 99 -8.33 1.86 3.13
C MET A 99 -7.16 2.35 2.27
N PRO A 100 -7.23 3.55 1.70
CA PRO A 100 -6.10 4.12 1.02
C PRO A 100 -5.07 4.61 2.03
N TRP A 101 -3.80 4.41 1.70
CA TRP A 101 -2.69 4.85 2.52
C TRP A 101 -1.49 5.24 1.66
N THR A 102 -0.76 6.26 2.10
CA THR A 102 0.51 6.64 1.48
C THR A 102 1.65 6.07 2.30
N PHE A 103 2.29 5.02 1.80
CA PHE A 103 3.52 4.51 2.39
C PHE A 103 4.69 5.39 1.96
N ILE A 104 5.45 5.89 2.95
CA ILE A 104 6.61 6.75 2.72
C ILE A 104 7.85 5.88 2.93
N PHE A 105 8.51 5.51 1.84
CA PHE A 105 9.77 4.78 1.86
C PHE A 105 10.92 5.78 2.03
N PRO A 106 11.72 5.67 3.12
CA PRO A 106 12.82 6.58 3.36
C PRO A 106 13.91 6.49 2.28
N ILE A 107 14.72 7.53 2.14
CA ILE A 107 15.91 7.50 1.28
C ILE A 107 16.81 6.33 1.69
N GLY A 108 17.36 5.63 0.69
CA GLY A 108 18.22 4.46 0.90
C GLY A 108 17.46 3.14 1.03
N THR A 109 16.13 3.18 1.10
CA THR A 109 15.28 1.97 1.15
C THR A 109 14.66 1.60 -0.21
N TYR A 110 14.98 2.38 -1.25
CA TYR A 110 14.48 2.17 -2.59
C TYR A 110 15.54 2.51 -3.64
N ASN A 111 15.47 1.82 -4.77
CA ASN A 111 16.24 2.07 -5.99
C ASN A 111 15.27 1.99 -7.17
N LEU A 112 14.56 3.09 -7.40
CA LEU A 112 13.54 3.19 -8.42
C LEU A 112 13.87 4.35 -9.37
N GLU A 113 13.97 4.05 -10.66
CA GLU A 113 14.09 5.07 -11.69
C GLU A 113 12.74 5.78 -11.94
N GLU A 114 12.79 7.08 -12.28
CA GLU A 114 11.58 7.88 -12.48
C GLU A 114 10.70 7.36 -13.62
N LYS A 115 11.31 6.76 -14.64
CA LYS A 115 10.66 6.31 -15.88
C LYS A 115 9.87 4.99 -15.76
N ILE A 116 9.86 4.34 -14.60
CA ILE A 116 9.16 3.06 -14.44
C ILE A 116 7.64 3.30 -14.41
N GLU A 117 6.90 2.58 -15.25
CA GLU A 117 5.44 2.63 -15.32
C GLU A 117 4.80 1.90 -14.12
N ILE A 118 3.68 2.42 -13.63
CA ILE A 118 2.99 1.91 -12.42
C ILE A 118 2.42 0.51 -12.65
N ASP A 119 2.02 0.18 -13.87
CA ASP A 119 1.33 -1.08 -14.20
C ASP A 119 2.21 -2.33 -13.99
N HIS A 120 3.52 -2.13 -13.89
CA HIS A 120 4.50 -3.19 -13.60
C HIS A 120 4.96 -3.20 -12.14
N ILE A 121 4.40 -2.36 -11.29
CA ILE A 121 4.81 -2.22 -9.89
C ILE A 121 3.78 -2.85 -8.95
N PHE A 122 4.25 -3.73 -8.08
CA PHE A 122 3.44 -4.43 -7.10
C PHE A 122 3.97 -4.19 -5.69
N LEU A 123 3.08 -3.91 -4.74
CA LEU A 123 3.41 -3.89 -3.32
C LEU A 123 2.99 -5.22 -2.70
N ARG A 124 3.87 -5.84 -1.92
CA ARG A 124 3.59 -7.10 -1.21
C ARG A 124 4.15 -7.04 0.21
N GLU A 125 3.47 -7.71 1.14
CA GLU A 125 4.09 -8.06 2.42
C GLU A 125 5.21 -9.09 2.18
N SER A 126 6.34 -8.93 2.86
CA SER A 126 7.38 -9.95 2.85
C SER A 126 6.86 -11.18 3.60
N ILE A 127 6.70 -12.31 2.91
CA ILE A 127 6.44 -13.58 3.57
C ILE A 127 7.78 -14.01 4.19
N GLU A 128 7.92 -13.88 5.50
CA GLU A 128 8.93 -14.66 6.21
C GLU A 128 8.57 -16.13 5.98
N ARG A 129 9.27 -16.79 5.05
CA ARG A 129 9.34 -18.24 5.10
C ARG A 129 9.92 -18.56 6.47
N LYS A 130 9.07 -19.03 7.39
CA LYS A 130 9.57 -19.78 8.53
C LYS A 130 10.41 -20.90 7.93
N SER A 131 11.72 -20.81 8.06
CA SER A 131 12.60 -21.95 7.84
C SER A 131 12.07 -23.03 8.76
N GLU A 132 11.40 -24.03 8.19
CA GLU A 132 11.11 -25.27 8.91
C GLU A 132 12.46 -25.84 9.33
N ILE A 133 12.70 -25.84 10.64
CA ILE A 133 13.79 -26.58 11.30
C ILE A 133 13.17 -27.88 11.81
#